data_AF-A0A504JAZ0-F1
#
_entry.id   AF-A0A504JAZ0-F1
#
_cell.length_a   1.000
_cell.length_b   1.000
_cell.length_c   1.000
_cell.angle_alpha   90.00
_cell.angle_beta   90.00
_cell.angle_gamma   90.00
#
_symmetry.space_group_name_H-M   'P 1'
#
loop_
_entity.id
_entity.type
_entity.pdbx_description
1 polymer ?
#
loop_
_entity_poly.entity_id
_entity_poly.type
_entity_poly.pdbx_seq_one_letter_code
_entity_poly.pdbx_strand_id
1 'polypeptide(L)'
;MRTTFEWPKNIILNNYFTYLYNGNIDPGFDKCAYFWNIDLGMKLFNDKATISLLAYDILNQSINSRRTTTNDFIKDRRGTVLQQYFMISFKYALNRF
;
A
#
# COMPACT_ATOMS: atom_id res chain seq x y z
N MET A 1 7.29 8.13 0.96
CA MET A 1 8.61 7.73 0.42
C MET A 1 8.41 6.58 -0.56
N ARG A 2 8.98 6.68 -1.74
CA ARG A 2 8.97 5.60 -2.74
C ARG A 2 10.42 5.29 -3.11
N THR A 3 10.78 4.03 -3.09
CA THR A 3 12.11 3.55 -3.47
C THR A 3 11.95 2.40 -4.45
N THR A 4 12.69 2.44 -5.55
CA THR A 4 12.76 1.35 -6.52
C THR A 4 14.18 0.80 -6.52
N PHE A 5 14.31 -0.50 -6.37
CA PHE A 5 15.57 -1.23 -6.43
C PHE A 5 15.53 -2.18 -7.62
N GLU A 6 16.47 -2.01 -8.55
CA GLU A 6 16.63 -2.89 -9.70
C GLU A 6 17.80 -3.83 -9.41
N TRP A 7 17.49 -5.10 -9.13
CA TRP A 7 18.52 -6.13 -9.02
C TRP A 7 18.87 -6.61 -10.42
N PRO A 8 20.15 -6.92 -10.72
CA PRO A 8 20.59 -7.29 -12.05
C PRO A 8 19.69 -8.28 -12.80
N LYS A 9 19.62 -8.02 -14.11
CA LYS A 9 18.97 -8.75 -15.19
C LYS A 9 17.45 -8.70 -15.25
N ASN A 10 16.69 -8.96 -14.19
CA ASN A 10 15.23 -9.12 -14.37
C ASN A 10 14.36 -8.76 -13.16
N ILE A 11 14.92 -8.39 -12.00
CA ILE A 11 14.12 -8.23 -10.78
C ILE A 11 13.99 -6.75 -10.42
N ILE A 12 12.75 -6.33 -10.16
CA ILE A 12 12.41 -4.98 -9.74
C ILE A 12 11.70 -5.08 -8.39
N LEU A 13 12.20 -4.38 -7.39
CA LEU A 13 11.56 -4.25 -6.09
C LEU A 13 11.14 -2.79 -5.91
N ASN A 14 9.83 -2.57 -5.78
CA ASN A 14 9.26 -1.28 -5.44
C ASN A 14 8.81 -1.28 -3.98
N ASN A 15 9.26 -0.28 -3.24
CA ASN A 15 8.89 -0.04 -1.85
C ASN A 15 8.16 1.31 -1.77
N TYR A 16 7.01 1.31 -1.11
CA TYR A 16 6.23 2.50 -0.85
C TYR A 16 5.90 2.57 0.63
N PHE A 17 6.49 3.54 1.31
CA PHE A 17 6.27 3.80 2.72
C PHE A 17 5.67 5.19 2.91
N THR A 18 4.53 5.29 3.57
CA THR A 18 3.87 6.55 3.87
C THR A 18 3.66 6.66 5.37
N TYR A 19 4.14 7.77 5.92
CA TYR A 19 3.88 8.14 7.30
C TYR A 19 2.85 9.26 7.33
N LEU A 20 1.83 9.10 8.16
CA LEU A 20 0.78 10.09 8.35
C LEU A 20 0.72 10.45 9.84
N TYR A 21 0.83 11.75 10.12
CA TYR A 21 0.69 12.28 11.47
C TYR A 21 -0.48 13.26 11.51
N ASN A 22 -1.35 13.11 12.50
CA ASN A 22 -2.51 13.98 12.69
C ASN A 22 -2.54 14.52 14.11
N GLY A 23 -2.08 15.78 14.24
CA GLY A 23 -2.06 16.49 15.53
C GLY A 23 -3.45 16.87 16.06
N ASN A 24 -4.49 16.83 15.22
CA ASN A 24 -5.86 17.25 15.55
C ASN A 24 -6.72 16.05 16.01
N ILE A 25 -6.15 15.11 16.75
CA ILE A 25 -6.83 13.95 17.31
C ILE A 25 -6.77 14.03 18.83
N ASP A 26 -7.90 13.75 19.48
CA ASP A 26 -8.06 13.76 20.94
C ASP A 26 -7.01 12.89 21.65
N PRO A 27 -6.63 13.24 22.90
CA PRO A 27 -5.83 12.39 23.75
C PRO A 27 -6.49 11.01 23.91
N GLY A 28 -5.77 9.93 23.56
CA GLY A 28 -6.26 8.55 23.67
C GLY A 28 -6.46 7.80 22.36
N PHE A 29 -6.25 8.44 21.20
CA PHE A 29 -6.23 7.79 19.89
C PHE A 29 -4.85 7.86 19.24
N ASP A 30 -4.54 6.90 18.36
CA ASP A 30 -3.29 6.89 17.60
C ASP A 30 -3.21 8.10 16.67
N LYS A 31 -2.22 8.97 16.92
CA LYS A 31 -1.95 10.18 16.13
C LYS A 31 -1.09 9.90 14.89
N CYS A 32 -0.57 8.69 14.79
CA CYS A 32 0.41 8.27 13.78
C CYS A 32 -0.11 7.04 13.04
N ALA A 33 0.05 7.01 11.72
CA ALA A 33 -0.21 5.83 10.90
C ALA A 33 0.93 5.59 9.92
N TYR A 34 1.35 4.33 9.78
CA TYR A 34 2.38 3.87 8.88
C TYR A 34 1.76 2.93 7.84
N PHE A 35 1.78 3.35 6.58
CA PHE A 35 1.35 2.54 5.45
C PHE A 35 2.56 2.03 4.70
N TRP A 36 2.66 0.72 4.57
CA TRP A 36 3.78 0.09 3.88
C TRP A 36 3.29 -0.88 2.81
N ASN A 37 3.67 -0.61 1.56
CA ASN A 37 3.34 -1.42 0.40
C ASN A 37 4.62 -1.83 -0.32
N ILE A 38 4.66 -3.08 -0.77
CA ILE A 38 5.79 -3.64 -1.52
C ILE A 38 5.26 -4.27 -2.81
N ASP A 39 5.98 -4.08 -3.90
CA ASP A 39 5.75 -4.75 -5.17
C ASP A 39 7.07 -5.38 -5.65
N LEU A 40 7.07 -6.70 -5.85
CA LEU A 40 8.20 -7.44 -6.39
C LEU A 40 7.85 -7.93 -7.80
N GLY A 41 8.51 -7.37 -8.80
CA GLY A 41 8.37 -7.74 -10.20
C GLY A 41 9.57 -8.54 -10.70
N MET A 42 9.31 -9.50 -11.60
CA MET A 42 10.31 -10.21 -12.37
C MET A 42 9.96 -10.19 -13.85
N LYS A 43 10.89 -9.69 -14.67
CA LYS A 43 10.82 -9.72 -16.12
C LYS A 43 11.21 -11.10 -16.65
N LEU A 44 10.49 -11.54 -17.67
CA LEU A 44 10.60 -12.86 -18.31
C LEU A 44 10.59 -12.68 -19.83
N PHE A 45 11.03 -13.71 -20.55
CA PHE A 45 11.01 -13.77 -22.02
C PHE A 45 11.67 -12.57 -22.71
N ASN A 46 12.83 -12.12 -22.22
CA ASN A 46 13.56 -10.96 -22.74
C ASN A 46 12.69 -9.68 -22.68
N ASP A 47 12.23 -9.36 -21.47
CA ASP A 47 11.36 -8.21 -21.14
C ASP A 47 9.96 -8.22 -21.79
N LYS A 48 9.54 -9.34 -22.41
CA LYS A 48 8.21 -9.49 -23.02
C LYS A 48 7.12 -9.86 -22.03
N ALA A 49 7.46 -10.37 -20.85
CA ALA A 49 6.48 -10.61 -19.82
C ALA A 49 6.99 -10.18 -18.45
N THR A 50 6.07 -9.88 -17.54
CA THR A 50 6.38 -9.56 -16.16
C THR A 50 5.40 -10.27 -15.25
N ILE A 51 5.93 -10.97 -14.25
CA ILE A 51 5.15 -11.43 -13.10
C ILE A 51 5.46 -10.51 -11.93
N SER A 52 4.43 -10.02 -11.25
CA SER A 52 4.59 -9.18 -10.06
C SER A 52 3.73 -9.67 -8.90
N LEU A 53 4.29 -9.57 -7.70
CA LEU A 53 3.60 -9.79 -6.44
C LEU A 53 3.53 -8.47 -5.67
N LEU A 54 2.32 -7.96 -5.47
CA LEU A 54 2.02 -6.80 -4.63
C LEU A 54 1.56 -7.28 -3.25
N ALA A 55 2.14 -6.69 -2.20
CA ALA A 55 1.66 -6.77 -0.83
C ALA A 55 1.25 -5.35 -0.39
N TYR A 56 -0.06 -5.16 -0.19
CA TYR A 56 -0.65 -3.89 0.21
C TYR A 56 -0.91 -3.86 1.72
N ASP A 57 -0.62 -2.73 2.37
CA ASP A 57 -0.81 -2.48 3.80
C ASP A 57 -0.23 -3.58 4.71
N ILE A 58 1.08 -3.84 4.59
CA ILE A 58 1.79 -4.90 5.34
C ILE A 58 1.67 -4.74 6.86
N LEU A 59 1.57 -3.50 7.33
CA LEU A 59 1.46 -3.18 8.76
C LEU A 59 0.02 -3.21 9.27
N ASN A 60 -0.96 -3.46 8.39
CA ASN A 60 -2.39 -3.52 8.70
C ASN A 60 -2.89 -2.28 9.47
N GLN A 61 -2.44 -1.09 9.06
CA GLN A 61 -2.81 0.18 9.70
C GLN A 61 -3.91 0.93 8.93
N SER A 62 -4.38 0.39 7.80
CA SER A 62 -5.55 0.87 7.07
C SER A 62 -6.85 0.48 7.78
N ILE A 63 -7.00 0.92 9.04
CA ILE A 63 -8.21 0.75 9.83
C ILE A 63 -8.85 2.13 9.98
N ASN A 64 -9.87 2.40 9.17
CA ASN A 64 -10.60 3.67 9.22
C ASN A 64 -11.60 3.67 10.38
N SER A 65 -11.08 3.74 11.59
CA SER A 65 -11.86 4.02 12.79
C SER A 65 -11.43 5.38 13.33
N ARG A 66 -11.88 6.45 12.69
CA ARG A 66 -11.74 7.79 13.24
C ARG A 66 -12.97 8.09 14.10
N ARG A 67 -12.83 7.94 15.42
CA ARG A 67 -13.82 8.43 16.38
C ARG A 67 -13.59 9.92 16.56
N THR A 68 -14.59 10.74 16.26
CA THR A 68 -14.57 12.16 16.61
C THR A 68 -15.56 12.34 17.75
N THR A 69 -15.04 12.67 18.93
CA THR A 69 -15.84 12.95 20.12
C THR A 69 -16.07 14.46 20.15
N THR A 70 -17.32 14.91 20.02
CA THR A 70 -17.71 16.32 20.22
C THR A 70 -18.77 16.33 21.31
N ASN A 71 -18.79 17.36 22.17
CA ASN A 71 -19.56 17.41 23.43
C ASN A 71 -21.03 16.96 23.34
N ASP A 72 -21.66 16.99 22.15
CA ASP A 72 -23.07 16.64 21.99
C ASP A 72 -23.36 15.41 21.10
N PHE A 73 -22.37 14.81 20.41
CA PHE A 73 -22.59 13.59 19.61
C PHE A 73 -21.31 12.76 19.38
N ILE A 74 -21.43 11.43 19.48
CA ILE A 74 -20.42 10.47 18.99
C ILE A 74 -20.77 10.13 17.55
N LYS A 75 -19.90 10.47 16.59
CA LYS A 75 -20.09 10.15 15.17
C LYS A 75 -19.06 9.13 14.70
N ASP A 76 -19.49 7.88 14.55
CA ASP A 76 -18.67 6.81 14.00
C ASP A 76 -18.73 6.83 12.47
N ARG A 77 -17.69 7.36 11.81
CA ARG A 77 -17.56 7.23 10.35
C ARG A 77 -16.79 5.95 10.03
N ARG A 78 -17.51 4.88 9.68
CA ARG A 78 -16.92 3.69 9.05
C ARG A 78 -16.80 3.93 7.55
N GLY A 79 -15.63 4.33 7.08
CA GLY A 79 -15.35 4.31 5.64
C GLY A 79 -14.80 2.95 5.23
N THR A 80 -15.23 2.42 4.10
CA THR A 80 -14.69 1.19 3.50
C THR A 80 -13.25 1.45 3.05
N VAL A 81 -12.28 1.15 3.92
CA VAL A 81 -10.87 1.16 3.56
C VAL A 81 -10.48 -0.18 2.96
N LEU A 82 -9.62 -0.14 1.93
CA LEU A 82 -8.92 -1.34 1.47
C LEU A 82 -8.09 -1.89 2.64
N GLN A 83 -8.38 -3.14 3.00
CA GLN A 83 -7.67 -3.91 4.01
C GLN A 83 -6.39 -4.52 3.40
N GLN A 84 -5.52 -5.09 4.24
CA GLN A 84 -4.33 -5.81 3.79
C GLN A 84 -4.68 -6.90 2.75
N TYR A 85 -4.01 -6.87 1.58
CA TYR A 85 -4.19 -7.88 0.54
C TYR A 85 -2.91 -8.14 -0.24
N PHE A 86 -2.88 -9.31 -0.88
CA PHE A 86 -1.83 -9.71 -1.81
C PHE A 86 -2.42 -9.83 -3.21
N MET A 87 -1.70 -9.36 -4.22
CA MET A 87 -2.11 -9.45 -5.61
C MET A 87 -0.96 -9.98 -6.45
N ILE A 88 -1.22 -11.07 -7.16
CA ILE A 88 -0.34 -11.60 -8.18
C ILE A 88 -0.84 -11.06 -9.52
N SER A 89 0.07 -10.49 -10.32
CA SER A 89 -0.24 -10.01 -11.66
C SER A 89 0.74 -10.60 -12.66
N PHE A 90 0.21 -10.93 -13.84
CA PHE A 90 1.00 -11.34 -14.99
C PHE A 90 0.69 -10.40 -16.15
N LYS A 91 1.72 -9.87 -16.79
CA LYS A 91 1.63 -8.99 -17.94
C LYS A 91 2.45 -9.58 -19.07
N TYR A 92 1.91 -9.59 -20.29
CA TYR A 92 2.61 -10.06 -21.48
C TYR A 92 2.43 -9.04 -22.61
N ALA A 93 3.55 -8.58 -23.18
CA ALA A 93 3.56 -7.65 -24.29
C ALA A 93 3.37 -8.40 -25.62
N LEU A 94 2.20 -8.22 -26.24
CA LEU A 94 1.90 -8.75 -27.56
C LEU A 94 2.34 -7.71 -28.62
N ASN A 95 3.61 -7.74 -29.01
CA ASN A 95 4.04 -6.97 -30.18
C ASN A 95 3.52 -7.67 -31.43
N ARG A 96 2.45 -7.14 -32.02
CA ARG A 96 2.03 -7.45 -33.38
C ARG A 96 2.50 -6.31 -34.28
N PHE A 97 3.45 -6.64 -35.15
CA PHE A 97 4.04 -5.82 -36.22
C PHE A 97 5.08 -4.80 -35.77
#